data_AF-A0A194V857-F1
#
_entry.id   AF-A0A194V857-F1
#
_cell.length_a   1.000
_cell.length_b   1.000
_cell.length_c   1.000
_cell.angle_alpha   90.00
_cell.angle_beta   90.00
_cell.angle_gamma   90.00
#
_symmetry.space_group_name_H-M   'P 1'
#
loop_
_entity.id
_entity.type
_entity.pdbx_description
1 polymer ?
#
loop_
_entity_poly.entity_id
_entity_poly.type
_entity_poly.pdbx_seq_one_letter_code
_entity_poly.pdbx_strand_id
1 'polypeptide(L)'
;MDWLSERNDLLKRDQAYFRFHTDKPCEIHTIVIQEDNGDVRFENKVITSAQQYLEWTETPWIPSTGAYKRTLVLAMHRRLDELDKSDCQLVYSNKHLPYDKEIFLNACKNLFQHRSIALTIARRSTTVINPRPVTWGPGASGQSIVYNCASETESMGGKDDIILSATCFKDKPLRFAVMYGCTNEQIEKIKTGLRQQKQSAFHPLILPMVFLQLERQRIINSFERKSSSLLQKVLVLKNRVTSGDGDTTTRDGARSPTMTERDCEAIQLWLDMSSLKSGFKSLLEQLASMKGHLEEVSDPQSKSGADGQEINDREEHDGIYIGLRLNEMMVELKSKIRRCETLLGGMTMTTQMVNS
;
A
#
# COMPACT_ATOMS: atom_id res chain seq x y z
N MET A 1 -16.92 -21.55 -3.95
CA MET A 1 -17.63 -20.26 -3.78
C MET A 1 -17.44 -19.72 -2.36
N ASP A 2 -16.19 -19.46 -1.93
CA ASP A 2 -15.94 -19.02 -0.55
C ASP A 2 -15.78 -17.50 -0.39
N TRP A 3 -15.91 -16.75 -1.48
CA TRP A 3 -15.74 -15.28 -1.48
C TRP A 3 -16.97 -14.53 -0.94
N LEU A 4 -18.06 -15.26 -0.65
CA LEU A 4 -19.31 -14.82 0.00
C LEU A 4 -19.42 -15.23 1.47
N SER A 5 -18.38 -15.87 2.04
CA SER A 5 -18.43 -16.35 3.42
C SER A 5 -18.51 -15.18 4.41
N GLU A 6 -19.61 -15.10 5.16
CA GLU A 6 -19.82 -14.20 6.32
C GLU A 6 -18.88 -14.46 7.50
N ARG A 7 -18.03 -15.49 7.42
CA ARG A 7 -17.04 -15.78 8.47
C ARG A 7 -15.98 -14.69 8.52
N ASN A 8 -15.84 -14.09 9.70
CA ASN A 8 -14.85 -13.05 9.96
C ASN A 8 -13.43 -13.61 10.15
N ASP A 9 -13.34 -14.82 10.70
CA ASP A 9 -12.07 -15.44 11.10
C ASP A 9 -11.24 -15.99 9.91
N LEU A 10 -9.92 -15.88 10.05
CA LEU A 10 -8.95 -16.44 9.11
C LEU A 10 -8.98 -17.98 9.11
N LEU A 11 -9.30 -18.58 7.95
CA LEU A 11 -9.23 -20.03 7.80
C LEU A 11 -7.79 -20.53 7.75
N LYS A 12 -7.59 -21.85 7.95
CA LYS A 12 -6.26 -22.49 7.84
C LYS A 12 -5.54 -22.17 6.53
N ARG A 13 -6.26 -22.11 5.41
CA ARG A 13 -5.68 -21.75 4.11
C ARG A 13 -5.30 -20.27 4.00
N ASP A 14 -6.02 -19.39 4.70
CA ASP A 14 -5.80 -17.95 4.67
C ASP A 14 -4.49 -17.62 5.43
N GLN A 15 -4.14 -18.46 6.40
CA GLN A 15 -2.89 -18.39 7.17
C GLN A 15 -1.67 -18.79 6.34
N ALA A 16 -1.83 -19.60 5.28
CA ALA A 16 -0.72 -20.03 4.43
C ALA A 16 -0.09 -18.89 3.61
N TYR A 17 -0.75 -17.74 3.54
CA TYR A 17 -0.21 -16.53 2.89
C TYR A 17 0.80 -15.78 3.75
N PHE A 18 0.89 -16.10 5.05
CA PHE A 18 1.82 -15.48 5.98
C PHE A 18 2.94 -16.46 6.35
N ARG A 19 4.14 -15.93 6.61
CA ARG A 19 5.29 -16.69 7.10
C ARG A 19 5.68 -16.17 8.47
N PHE A 20 5.89 -17.09 9.41
CA PHE A 20 6.08 -16.79 10.82
C PHE A 20 7.52 -17.11 11.21
N HIS A 21 8.20 -16.16 11.86
CA HIS A 21 9.60 -16.24 12.22
C HIS A 21 9.77 -15.85 13.68
N THR A 22 9.87 -16.82 14.57
CA THR A 22 10.05 -16.60 16.01
C THR A 22 11.49 -16.27 16.39
N ASP A 23 12.44 -16.54 15.49
CA ASP A 23 13.87 -16.31 15.64
C ASP A 23 14.31 -14.89 15.25
N LYS A 24 13.43 -14.14 14.58
CA LYS A 24 13.71 -12.79 14.08
C LYS A 24 13.31 -11.73 15.12
N PRO A 25 13.98 -10.57 15.12
CA PRO A 25 13.62 -9.48 16.02
C PRO A 25 12.19 -9.02 15.73
N CYS A 26 11.37 -9.00 16.78
CA CYS A 26 10.04 -8.41 16.74
C CYS A 26 10.18 -6.90 16.86
N GLU A 27 10.00 -6.16 15.77
CA GLU A 27 9.99 -4.69 15.79
C GLU A 27 8.66 -4.21 15.22
N ILE A 28 7.74 -3.87 16.11
CA ILE A 28 6.39 -3.41 15.76
C ILE A 28 6.21 -2.01 16.33
N HIS A 29 5.92 -1.05 15.46
CA HIS A 29 5.62 0.31 15.87
C HIS A 29 4.11 0.47 16.04
N THR A 30 3.69 0.87 17.22
CA THR A 30 2.27 1.08 17.54
C THR A 30 1.99 2.55 17.72
N ILE A 31 0.94 3.04 17.07
CA ILE A 31 0.41 4.39 17.26
C ILE A 31 -1.00 4.27 17.82
N VAL A 32 -1.27 5.01 18.89
CA VAL A 32 -2.61 5.18 19.45
C VAL A 32 -2.92 6.68 19.47
N ILE A 33 -4.01 7.07 18.82
CA ILE A 33 -4.51 8.44 18.83
C ILE A 33 -5.88 8.42 19.48
N GLN A 34 -6.05 9.21 20.53
CA GLN A 34 -7.28 9.31 21.30
C GLN A 34 -7.69 10.77 21.47
N GLU A 35 -8.96 11.07 21.22
CA GLU A 35 -9.56 12.38 21.52
C GLU A 35 -10.36 12.28 22.82
N ASP A 36 -10.02 13.13 23.79
CA ASP A 36 -10.69 13.23 25.09
C ASP A 36 -11.04 14.70 25.36
N ASN A 37 -12.33 15.04 25.33
CA ASN A 37 -12.82 16.41 25.51
C ASN A 37 -12.13 17.46 24.63
N GLY A 38 -11.81 17.11 23.38
CA GLY A 38 -11.14 17.98 22.41
C GLY A 38 -9.62 18.00 22.48
N ASP A 39 -9.00 17.40 23.51
CA ASP A 39 -7.55 17.17 23.53
C ASP A 39 -7.20 15.87 22.81
N VAL A 40 -6.27 15.95 21.85
CA VAL A 40 -5.84 14.80 21.05
C VAL A 40 -4.49 14.29 21.54
N ARG A 41 -4.54 13.17 22.24
CA ARG A 41 -3.37 12.42 22.71
C ARG A 41 -2.82 11.57 21.58
N PHE A 42 -1.50 11.59 21.44
CA PHE A 42 -0.75 10.80 20.47
C PHE A 42 0.29 9.99 21.22
N GLU A 43 0.10 8.68 21.26
CA GLU A 43 1.00 7.73 21.87
C GLU A 43 1.70 6.91 20.79
N ASN A 44 3.01 6.78 20.90
CA ASN A 44 3.83 5.98 20.00
C ASN A 44 4.75 5.10 20.84
N LYS A 45 4.70 3.80 20.59
CA LYS A 45 5.50 2.80 21.30
C LYS A 45 6.14 1.86 20.28
N VAL A 46 7.37 1.43 20.59
CA VAL A 46 8.04 0.36 19.85
C VAL A 46 7.96 -0.89 20.70
N ILE A 47 7.40 -1.94 20.14
CA ILE A 47 7.29 -3.26 20.75
C ILE A 47 8.43 -4.11 20.21
N THR A 48 9.23 -4.65 21.12
CA THR A 48 10.47 -5.37 20.80
C THR A 48 10.37 -6.89 21.00
N SER A 49 9.24 -7.39 21.51
CA SER A 49 9.02 -8.81 21.73
C SER A 49 7.60 -9.24 21.36
N ALA A 50 7.44 -10.52 21.00
CA ALA A 50 6.15 -11.09 20.64
C ALA A 50 5.17 -11.10 21.83
N GLN A 51 5.66 -11.33 23.04
CA GLN A 51 4.87 -11.27 24.27
C GLN A 51 4.35 -9.86 24.57
N GLN A 52 5.20 -8.83 24.42
CA GLN A 52 4.75 -7.44 24.56
C GLN A 52 3.70 -7.07 23.50
N TYR A 53 3.79 -7.65 22.30
CA TYR A 53 2.79 -7.45 21.26
C TYR A 53 1.46 -8.08 21.66
N LEU A 54 1.49 -9.31 22.17
CA LEU A 54 0.32 -10.01 22.67
C LEU A 54 -0.41 -9.18 23.75
N GLU A 55 0.31 -8.78 24.80
CA GLU A 55 -0.20 -7.94 25.90
C GLU A 55 -0.78 -6.62 25.40
N TRP A 56 -0.11 -5.98 24.43
CA TRP A 56 -0.61 -4.74 23.84
C TRP A 56 -1.89 -4.96 23.04
N THR A 57 -2.02 -6.06 22.28
CA THR A 57 -3.26 -6.35 21.55
C THR A 57 -4.42 -6.68 22.47
N GLU A 58 -4.16 -7.23 23.65
CA GLU A 58 -5.18 -7.56 24.67
C GLU A 58 -5.62 -6.37 25.50
N THR A 59 -4.96 -5.22 25.34
CA THR A 59 -5.36 -3.98 26.01
C THR A 59 -6.80 -3.62 25.62
N PRO A 60 -7.71 -3.38 26.59
CA PRO A 60 -9.11 -3.10 26.30
C PRO A 60 -9.27 -1.69 25.72
N TRP A 61 -9.15 -1.58 24.41
CA TRP A 61 -9.41 -0.33 23.65
C TRP A 61 -10.90 0.05 23.65
N ILE A 62 -11.76 -0.92 23.99
CA ILE A 62 -13.21 -0.80 24.08
C ILE A 62 -13.55 -0.73 25.57
N PRO A 63 -13.97 0.43 26.11
CA PRO A 63 -14.36 0.53 27.51
C PRO A 63 -15.59 -0.34 27.78
N SER A 64 -15.59 -1.05 28.92
CA SER A 64 -16.70 -1.91 29.35
C SER A 64 -17.96 -1.13 29.75
N THR A 65 -17.79 0.14 30.13
CA THR A 65 -18.85 1.04 30.61
C THR A 65 -18.43 2.49 30.35
N GLY A 66 -19.13 3.20 29.47
CA GLY A 66 -18.90 4.63 29.17
C GLY A 66 -19.12 5.02 27.71
N ALA A 67 -19.11 6.32 27.43
CA ALA A 67 -19.12 6.85 26.06
C ALA A 67 -17.79 6.53 25.37
N TYR A 68 -17.85 6.17 24.08
CA TYR A 68 -16.66 5.85 23.29
C TYR A 68 -15.84 7.10 22.99
N LYS A 69 -14.56 7.10 23.36
CA LYS A 69 -13.60 8.10 22.89
C LYS A 69 -13.24 7.83 21.43
N ARG A 70 -13.07 8.88 20.62
CA ARG A 70 -12.57 8.71 19.24
C ARG A 70 -11.15 8.17 19.30
N THR A 71 -10.95 6.96 18.76
CA THR A 71 -9.71 6.22 18.92
C THR A 71 -9.26 5.62 17.59
N LEU A 72 -8.00 5.85 17.24
CA LEU A 72 -7.28 5.16 16.18
C LEU A 72 -6.18 4.31 16.80
N VAL A 73 -6.20 3.01 16.54
CA VAL A 73 -5.14 2.06 16.91
C VAL A 73 -4.47 1.55 15.64
N LEU A 74 -3.17 1.76 15.49
CA LEU A 74 -2.39 1.34 14.34
C LEU A 74 -1.17 0.53 14.79
N ALA A 75 -1.03 -0.69 14.29
CA ALA A 75 0.20 -1.50 14.42
C ALA A 75 0.93 -1.56 13.07
N MET A 76 2.18 -1.16 13.02
CA MET A 76 3.04 -1.23 11.84
C MET A 76 4.15 -2.25 12.06
N HIS A 77 4.10 -3.34 11.32
CA HIS A 77 5.11 -4.39 11.36
C HIS A 77 6.26 -3.98 10.46
N ARG A 78 7.46 -3.88 11.06
CA ARG A 78 8.65 -3.65 10.28
C ARG A 78 8.89 -4.84 9.34
N ARG A 79 9.35 -4.53 8.12
CA ARG A 79 9.78 -5.54 7.17
C ARG A 79 10.92 -6.37 7.73
N LEU A 80 10.81 -7.69 7.54
CA LEU A 80 11.92 -8.62 7.76
C LEU A 80 12.69 -8.78 6.46
N ASP A 81 13.96 -8.38 6.46
CA ASP A 81 14.87 -8.56 5.34
C ASP A 81 15.51 -9.95 5.45
N GLU A 82 15.23 -10.83 4.49
CA GLU A 82 15.90 -12.13 4.38
C GLU A 82 16.82 -12.16 3.16
N LEU A 83 18.08 -12.54 3.38
CA LEU A 83 18.99 -12.94 2.30
C LEU A 83 18.64 -14.38 1.89
N ASP A 84 18.24 -14.58 0.63
CA ASP A 84 18.10 -15.91 0.07
C ASP A 84 19.49 -16.57 0.01
N LYS A 85 19.62 -17.72 0.69
CA LYS A 85 20.88 -18.46 0.79
C LYS A 85 21.23 -19.20 -0.50
N SER A 86 20.31 -19.28 -1.46
CA SER A 86 20.51 -20.02 -2.72
C SER A 86 20.94 -19.13 -3.89
N ASP A 87 20.44 -17.90 -3.98
CA ASP A 87 20.66 -16.99 -5.12
C ASP A 87 21.33 -15.64 -4.75
N CYS A 88 21.77 -15.46 -3.49
CA CYS A 88 22.35 -14.18 -3.02
C CYS A 88 21.43 -12.96 -3.27
N GLN A 89 20.12 -13.15 -3.37
CA GLN A 89 19.12 -12.08 -3.53
C GLN A 89 18.34 -11.87 -2.24
N LEU A 90 18.09 -10.61 -1.87
CA LEU A 90 17.21 -10.28 -0.75
C LEU A 90 15.75 -10.58 -1.14
N VAL A 91 15.10 -11.50 -0.42
CA VAL A 91 13.67 -11.76 -0.55
C VAL A 91 12.94 -10.82 0.40
N TYR A 92 12.46 -9.72 -0.15
CA TYR A 92 11.65 -8.77 0.58
C TYR A 92 10.21 -9.26 0.57
N SER A 93 9.66 -9.53 1.75
CA SER A 93 8.30 -10.00 1.86
C SER A 93 7.54 -9.24 2.94
N ASN A 94 6.47 -8.58 2.51
CA ASN A 94 5.47 -7.99 3.39
C ASN A 94 4.59 -9.01 4.10
N LYS A 95 4.90 -10.31 3.94
CA LYS A 95 4.16 -11.44 4.49
C LYS A 95 4.90 -12.13 5.64
N HIS A 96 6.14 -11.73 5.93
CA HIS A 96 6.94 -12.31 6.99
C HIS A 96 6.65 -11.57 8.30
N LEU A 97 6.37 -12.32 9.36
CA LEU A 97 5.97 -11.80 10.66
C LEU A 97 6.93 -12.31 11.76
N PRO A 98 7.37 -11.46 12.70
CA PRO A 98 8.39 -11.81 13.69
C PRO A 98 7.80 -12.46 14.96
N TYR A 99 6.78 -13.30 14.79
CA TYR A 99 6.10 -13.98 15.87
C TYR A 99 5.39 -15.22 15.33
N ASP A 100 4.89 -16.06 16.23
CA ASP A 100 4.20 -17.30 15.85
C ASP A 100 2.77 -17.05 15.34
N LYS A 101 2.19 -18.15 14.87
CA LYS A 101 0.85 -18.16 14.33
C LYS A 101 -0.24 -17.86 15.37
N GLU A 102 -0.04 -18.22 16.63
CA GLU A 102 -1.04 -18.04 17.68
C GLU A 102 -1.19 -16.56 18.02
N ILE A 103 -0.06 -15.87 18.18
CA ILE A 103 0.01 -14.41 18.39
C ILE A 103 -0.62 -13.68 17.21
N PHE A 104 -0.35 -14.12 15.98
CA PHE A 104 -1.00 -13.56 14.79
C PHE A 104 -2.52 -13.67 14.85
N LEU A 105 -3.06 -14.84 15.18
CA LEU A 105 -4.50 -15.05 15.26
C LEU A 105 -5.14 -14.23 16.36
N ASN A 106 -4.48 -14.10 17.52
CA ASN A 106 -4.96 -13.23 18.60
C ASN A 106 -4.96 -11.76 18.16
N ALA A 107 -3.89 -11.30 17.51
CA ALA A 107 -3.80 -9.95 16.98
C ALA A 107 -4.88 -9.67 15.92
N CYS A 108 -5.17 -10.63 15.02
CA CYS A 108 -6.26 -10.48 14.05
C CYS A 108 -7.63 -10.35 14.72
N LYS A 109 -7.89 -11.13 15.78
CA LYS A 109 -9.13 -11.05 16.55
C LYS A 109 -9.26 -9.70 17.27
N ASN A 110 -8.21 -9.28 17.99
CA ASN A 110 -8.25 -8.09 18.84
C ASN A 110 -8.14 -6.76 18.06
N LEU A 111 -7.52 -6.79 16.88
CA LEU A 111 -7.43 -5.63 15.98
C LEU A 111 -8.46 -5.69 14.83
N PHE A 112 -9.45 -6.58 14.93
CA PHE A 112 -10.59 -6.69 14.01
C PHE A 112 -10.16 -6.83 12.54
N GLN A 113 -9.16 -7.67 12.27
CA GLN A 113 -8.73 -7.95 10.90
C GLN A 113 -9.62 -9.00 10.27
N HIS A 114 -10.25 -8.66 9.15
CA HIS A 114 -11.13 -9.58 8.44
C HIS A 114 -10.34 -10.47 7.46
N ARG A 115 -10.76 -11.74 7.34
CA ARG A 115 -10.12 -12.74 6.47
C ARG A 115 -9.90 -12.34 5.01
N SER A 116 -10.65 -11.36 4.50
CA SER A 116 -10.47 -10.85 3.12
C SER A 116 -9.08 -10.26 2.89
N ILE A 117 -8.31 -9.94 3.95
CA ILE A 117 -6.91 -9.53 3.81
C ILE A 117 -6.07 -10.61 3.13
N ALA A 118 -6.31 -11.89 3.44
CA ALA A 118 -5.62 -13.00 2.80
C ALA A 118 -5.93 -13.07 1.29
N LEU A 119 -7.16 -12.75 0.89
CA LEU A 119 -7.53 -12.67 -0.52
C LEU A 119 -6.84 -11.48 -1.22
N THR A 120 -6.74 -10.35 -0.54
CA THR A 120 -6.00 -9.18 -1.05
C THR A 120 -4.51 -9.51 -1.22
N ILE A 121 -3.91 -10.27 -0.29
CA ILE A 121 -2.51 -10.72 -0.36
C ILE A 121 -2.28 -11.80 -1.42
N ALA A 122 -3.28 -12.65 -1.66
CA ALA A 122 -3.22 -13.72 -2.65
C ALA A 122 -3.22 -13.18 -4.09
N ARG A 123 -3.84 -12.02 -4.31
CA ARG A 123 -3.83 -11.34 -5.61
C ARG A 123 -2.41 -10.88 -5.92
N ARG A 124 -1.75 -11.59 -6.82
CA ARG A 124 -0.56 -11.11 -7.53
C ARG A 124 -1.06 -10.25 -8.67
N SER A 125 -1.18 -8.95 -8.43
CA SER A 125 -1.48 -7.96 -9.46
C SER A 125 -1.16 -6.56 -8.95
N THR A 126 -1.55 -5.55 -9.72
CA THR A 126 -1.45 -4.12 -9.45
C THR A 126 -2.05 -3.70 -8.10
N THR A 127 -1.82 -2.44 -7.68
CA THR A 127 -2.33 -1.90 -6.41
C THR A 127 -3.84 -2.16 -6.26
N VAL A 128 -4.25 -2.68 -5.11
CA VAL A 128 -5.67 -2.97 -4.80
C VAL A 128 -6.08 -2.27 -3.52
N ILE A 129 -7.29 -1.71 -3.53
CA ILE A 129 -8.05 -1.34 -2.34
C ILE A 129 -9.41 -2.03 -2.41
N ASN A 130 -9.76 -2.75 -1.35
CA ASN A 130 -10.96 -3.58 -1.29
C ASN A 130 -11.74 -3.23 -0.02
N PRO A 131 -12.66 -2.24 -0.10
CA PRO A 131 -13.59 -1.96 0.98
C PRO A 131 -14.64 -3.06 1.08
N ARG A 132 -14.91 -3.52 2.31
CA ARG A 132 -15.83 -4.62 2.61
C ARG A 132 -16.70 -4.25 3.81
N PRO A 133 -18.04 -4.17 3.68
CA PRO A 133 -18.90 -4.10 4.85
C PRO A 133 -18.83 -5.44 5.60
N VAL A 134 -18.66 -5.38 6.92
CA VAL A 134 -18.51 -6.54 7.80
C VAL A 134 -19.34 -6.32 9.07
N THR A 135 -20.08 -7.35 9.47
CA THR A 135 -20.80 -7.40 10.74
C THR A 135 -20.03 -8.31 11.69
N TRP A 136 -19.61 -7.76 12.83
CA TRP A 136 -18.87 -8.53 13.84
C TRP A 136 -19.84 -9.27 14.77
N GLY A 137 -19.38 -10.41 15.30
CA GLY A 137 -20.15 -11.25 16.21
C GLY A 137 -20.45 -10.62 17.58
N PRO A 138 -21.20 -11.33 18.43
CA PRO A 138 -21.61 -10.87 19.76
C PRO A 138 -20.35 -10.68 20.64
N GLY A 139 -20.00 -9.42 20.91
CA GLY A 139 -18.78 -9.02 21.60
C GLY A 139 -18.19 -7.71 21.06
N ALA A 140 -18.23 -7.53 19.73
CA ALA A 140 -17.86 -6.28 19.07
C ALA A 140 -19.03 -5.58 18.37
N SER A 141 -20.26 -6.11 18.56
CA SER A 141 -21.57 -5.66 18.07
C SER A 141 -21.53 -4.29 17.39
N GLY A 142 -21.55 -4.31 16.07
CA GLY A 142 -21.55 -3.10 15.24
C GLY A 142 -21.27 -3.43 13.78
N GLN A 143 -21.87 -2.64 12.89
CA GLN A 143 -21.49 -2.66 11.49
C GLN A 143 -20.15 -1.94 11.31
N SER A 144 -19.32 -2.47 10.44
CA SER A 144 -18.01 -1.89 10.13
C SER A 144 -17.72 -1.96 8.64
N ILE A 145 -16.74 -1.17 8.21
CA ILE A 145 -16.13 -1.29 6.89
C ILE A 145 -14.67 -1.64 7.08
N VAL A 146 -14.23 -2.70 6.43
CA VAL A 146 -12.82 -3.12 6.39
C VAL A 146 -12.21 -2.74 5.05
N TYR A 147 -11.17 -1.93 5.10
CA TYR A 147 -10.35 -1.53 3.96
C TYR A 147 -9.09 -2.36 3.94
N ASN A 148 -9.02 -3.28 2.99
CA ASN A 148 -7.81 -4.07 2.75
C ASN A 148 -7.08 -3.54 1.51
N CYS A 149 -5.86 -3.08 1.71
CA CYS A 149 -5.02 -2.53 0.65
C CYS A 149 -3.74 -3.35 0.50
N ALA A 150 -3.27 -3.53 -0.74
CA ALA A 150 -1.97 -4.13 -1.02
C ALA A 150 -1.27 -3.38 -2.16
N SER A 151 0.02 -3.15 -1.98
CA SER A 151 0.90 -2.54 -2.99
C SER A 151 1.02 -3.44 -4.23
N GLU A 152 1.28 -2.82 -5.38
CA GLU A 152 1.63 -3.51 -6.62
C GLU A 152 2.95 -4.28 -6.46
N THR A 153 2.88 -5.61 -6.60
CA THR A 153 4.02 -6.50 -6.31
C THR A 153 4.82 -6.92 -7.55
N GLU A 154 4.21 -6.89 -8.74
CA GLU A 154 4.82 -7.42 -9.96
C GLU A 154 5.83 -6.45 -10.60
N SER A 155 5.47 -5.18 -10.73
CA SER A 155 6.28 -4.20 -11.48
C SER A 155 7.57 -3.76 -10.77
N MET A 156 7.71 -4.06 -9.47
CA MET A 156 8.62 -3.34 -8.55
C MET A 156 9.49 -4.23 -7.65
N GLY A 157 9.37 -5.55 -7.75
CA GLY A 157 10.26 -6.49 -7.06
C GLY A 157 10.16 -6.47 -5.53
N GLY A 158 9.01 -6.11 -4.97
CA GLY A 158 8.69 -6.39 -3.56
C GLY A 158 9.30 -5.48 -2.50
N LYS A 159 10.31 -4.66 -2.83
CA LYS A 159 11.22 -4.05 -1.84
C LYS A 159 10.55 -3.09 -0.86
N ASP A 160 9.52 -2.37 -1.31
CA ASP A 160 8.82 -1.34 -0.53
C ASP A 160 7.32 -1.61 -0.40
N ASP A 161 6.88 -2.83 -0.72
CA ASP A 161 5.47 -3.22 -0.79
C ASP A 161 4.85 -3.27 0.60
N ILE A 162 3.73 -2.59 0.81
CA ILE A 162 3.02 -2.64 2.09
C ILE A 162 1.65 -3.28 1.91
N ILE A 163 1.15 -3.85 2.99
CA ILE A 163 -0.24 -4.31 3.10
C ILE A 163 -0.87 -3.55 4.25
N LEU A 164 -2.11 -3.11 4.08
CA LEU A 164 -2.92 -2.47 5.10
C LEU A 164 -4.22 -3.25 5.27
N SER A 165 -4.60 -3.52 6.52
CA SER A 165 -5.95 -3.89 6.92
C SER A 165 -6.43 -2.82 7.89
N ALA A 166 -7.46 -2.05 7.53
CA ALA A 166 -8.05 -1.04 8.40
C ALA A 166 -9.54 -1.29 8.58
N THR A 167 -10.00 -1.38 9.83
CA THR A 167 -11.39 -1.61 10.20
C THR A 167 -11.95 -0.36 10.87
N CYS A 168 -13.03 0.16 10.32
CA CYS A 168 -13.74 1.33 10.82
C CYS A 168 -15.15 0.93 11.24
N PHE A 169 -15.48 1.07 12.52
CA PHE A 169 -16.84 0.87 13.00
C PHE A 169 -17.72 2.07 12.61
N LYS A 170 -18.96 1.80 12.16
CA LYS A 170 -19.91 2.85 11.79
C LYS A 170 -20.54 3.49 13.02
N ASP A 171 -20.94 2.66 13.97
CA ASP A 171 -21.70 3.06 15.16
C ASP A 171 -20.79 3.47 16.33
N LYS A 172 -19.47 3.31 16.17
CA LYS A 172 -18.47 3.57 17.21
C LYS A 172 -17.32 4.36 16.59
N PRO A 173 -16.78 5.36 17.29
CA PRO A 173 -15.65 6.14 16.78
C PRO A 173 -14.31 5.41 16.95
N LEU A 174 -14.29 4.10 16.69
CA LEU A 174 -13.15 3.21 16.85
C LEU A 174 -12.62 2.77 15.50
N ARG A 175 -11.32 2.86 15.34
CA ARG A 175 -10.60 2.49 14.12
C ARG A 175 -9.39 1.67 14.50
N PHE A 176 -9.30 0.49 13.89
CA PHE A 176 -8.17 -0.41 14.10
C PHE A 176 -7.49 -0.64 12.77
N ALA A 177 -6.16 -0.68 12.78
CA ALA A 177 -5.43 -0.96 11.58
C ALA A 177 -4.13 -1.69 11.84
N VAL A 178 -3.75 -2.49 10.87
CA VAL A 178 -2.49 -3.18 10.84
C VAL A 178 -1.84 -2.98 9.48
N MET A 179 -0.60 -2.52 9.49
CA MET A 179 0.25 -2.45 8.32
C MET A 179 1.36 -3.50 8.41
N TYR A 180 1.66 -4.14 7.28
CA TYR A 180 2.68 -5.16 7.15
C TYR A 180 3.74 -4.78 6.12
N GLY A 181 5.00 -5.10 6.41
CA GLY A 181 6.13 -4.88 5.50
C GLY A 181 6.63 -3.44 5.46
N CYS A 182 6.42 -2.65 6.52
CA CYS A 182 6.82 -1.25 6.53
C CYS A 182 8.33 -1.09 6.64
N THR A 183 8.91 -0.20 5.84
CA THR A 183 10.30 0.25 6.02
C THR A 183 10.37 1.36 7.06
N ASN A 184 11.55 1.61 7.64
CA ASN A 184 11.72 2.69 8.63
C ASN A 184 11.32 4.07 8.07
N GLU A 185 11.64 4.33 6.80
CA GLU A 185 11.25 5.56 6.12
C GLU A 185 9.72 5.70 6.04
N GLN A 186 9.01 4.61 5.70
CA GLN A 186 7.54 4.61 5.66
C GLN A 186 6.94 4.82 7.05
N ILE A 187 7.47 4.14 8.07
CA ILE A 187 7.01 4.27 9.46
C ILE A 187 7.14 5.71 9.95
N GLU A 188 8.28 6.36 9.74
CA GLU A 188 8.49 7.75 10.16
C GLU A 188 7.62 8.75 9.39
N LYS A 189 7.40 8.51 8.09
CA LYS A 189 6.45 9.29 7.29
C LYS A 189 5.02 9.18 7.82
N ILE A 190 4.56 7.97 8.13
CA ILE A 190 3.22 7.73 8.69
C ILE A 190 3.09 8.39 10.06
N LYS A 191 4.06 8.18 10.96
CA LYS A 191 4.07 8.81 12.30
C LYS A 191 3.99 10.32 12.21
N THR A 192 4.84 10.93 11.39
CA THR A 192 4.89 12.39 11.23
C THR A 192 3.60 12.93 10.63
N GLY A 193 3.07 12.27 9.58
CA GLY A 193 1.81 12.65 8.94
C GLY A 193 0.62 12.59 9.90
N LEU A 194 0.43 11.48 10.61
CA LEU A 194 -0.65 11.33 11.58
C LEU A 194 -0.51 12.30 12.76
N ARG A 195 0.71 12.63 13.18
CA ARG A 195 0.96 13.62 14.24
C ARG A 195 0.66 15.04 13.80
N GLN A 196 0.81 15.36 12.52
CA GLN A 196 0.42 16.67 11.96
C GLN A 196 -1.10 16.74 11.74
N GLN A 197 -1.73 15.62 11.42
CA GLN A 197 -3.17 15.51 11.09
C GLN A 197 -3.99 14.93 12.24
N LYS A 198 -3.67 15.30 13.49
CA LYS A 198 -4.28 14.71 14.70
C LYS A 198 -5.82 14.70 14.68
N GLN A 199 -6.43 15.79 14.22
CA GLN A 199 -7.90 15.92 14.22
C GLN A 199 -8.55 15.09 13.10
N SER A 200 -7.90 15.01 11.93
CA SER A 200 -8.36 14.23 10.78
C SER A 200 -7.99 12.74 10.84
N ALA A 201 -7.18 12.33 11.82
CA ALA A 201 -6.76 10.94 12.04
C ALA A 201 -7.93 9.99 12.33
N PHE A 202 -9.11 10.54 12.61
CA PHE A 202 -10.33 9.79 12.83
C PHE A 202 -11.22 9.73 11.59
N HIS A 203 -10.82 10.16 10.40
CA HIS A 203 -11.65 9.93 9.22
C HIS A 203 -11.49 8.46 8.74
N PRO A 204 -12.55 7.71 8.37
CA PRO A 204 -12.44 6.31 7.93
C PRO A 204 -11.43 6.08 6.79
N LEU A 205 -11.32 7.06 5.90
CA LEU A 205 -10.43 6.99 4.73
C LEU A 205 -9.02 7.54 4.96
N ILE A 206 -8.66 7.99 6.18
CA ILE A 206 -7.33 8.56 6.42
C ILE A 206 -6.22 7.53 6.18
N LEU A 207 -6.34 6.31 6.71
CA LEU A 207 -5.32 5.27 6.55
C LEU A 207 -5.26 4.70 5.13
N PRO A 208 -6.39 4.42 4.45
CA PRO A 208 -6.37 4.14 3.02
C PRO A 208 -5.71 5.24 2.19
N MET A 209 -5.95 6.51 2.51
CA MET A 209 -5.33 7.66 1.84
C MET A 209 -3.82 7.73 2.11
N VAL A 210 -3.37 7.50 3.35
CA VAL A 210 -1.94 7.38 3.69
C VAL A 210 -1.27 6.24 2.92
N PHE A 211 -1.91 5.08 2.83
CA PHE A 211 -1.43 3.96 2.01
C PHE A 211 -1.27 4.38 0.54
N LEU A 212 -2.27 5.02 -0.05
CA LEU A 212 -2.24 5.51 -1.44
C LEU A 212 -1.10 6.52 -1.67
N GLN A 213 -0.83 7.39 -0.69
CA GLN A 213 0.27 8.34 -0.77
C GLN A 213 1.64 7.65 -0.80
N LEU A 214 1.83 6.63 0.04
CA LEU A 214 3.05 5.82 0.04
C LEU A 214 3.23 5.08 -1.28
N GLU A 215 2.15 4.49 -1.79
CA GLU A 215 2.15 3.77 -3.06
C GLU A 215 2.46 4.71 -4.24
N ARG A 216 1.82 5.88 -4.29
CA ARG A 216 2.12 6.93 -5.28
C ARG A 216 3.60 7.27 -5.27
N GLN A 217 4.16 7.54 -4.09
CA GLN A 217 5.58 7.90 -3.96
C GLN A 217 6.48 6.77 -4.45
N ARG A 218 6.14 5.51 -4.14
CA ARG A 218 6.87 4.31 -4.57
C ARG A 218 6.92 4.20 -6.09
N ILE A 219 5.77 4.30 -6.77
CA ILE A 219 5.69 4.17 -8.23
C ILE A 219 6.38 5.35 -8.92
N ILE A 220 6.19 6.59 -8.42
CA ILE A 220 6.86 7.78 -8.99
C ILE A 220 8.38 7.71 -8.85
N ASN A 221 8.88 7.33 -7.67
CA ASN A 221 10.33 7.18 -7.45
C ASN A 221 10.93 6.14 -8.40
N SER A 222 10.21 5.05 -8.67
CA SER A 222 10.63 4.09 -9.67
C SER A 222 10.68 4.68 -11.06
N PHE A 223 9.60 5.35 -11.46
CA PHE A 223 9.49 5.98 -12.76
C PHE A 223 10.60 6.99 -13.01
N GLU A 224 10.92 7.89 -12.08
CA GLU A 224 11.99 8.88 -12.28
C GLU A 224 13.37 8.21 -12.43
N ARG A 225 13.64 7.13 -11.66
CA ARG A 225 14.87 6.34 -11.81
C ARG A 225 14.96 5.69 -13.18
N LYS A 226 13.91 4.97 -13.61
CA LYS A 226 13.90 4.25 -14.90
C LYS A 226 13.81 5.20 -16.10
N SER A 227 13.08 6.30 -15.99
CA SER A 227 12.99 7.34 -17.03
C SER A 227 14.35 7.98 -17.31
N SER A 228 15.15 8.24 -16.28
CA SER A 228 16.48 8.82 -16.45
C SER A 228 17.42 7.86 -17.19
N SER A 229 17.39 6.57 -16.83
CA SER A 229 18.14 5.51 -17.52
C SER A 229 17.70 5.37 -18.99
N LEU A 230 16.39 5.38 -19.24
CA LEU A 230 15.84 5.28 -20.59
C LEU A 230 16.25 6.46 -21.47
N LEU A 231 16.16 7.70 -20.96
CA LEU A 231 16.57 8.91 -21.68
C LEU A 231 18.05 8.86 -22.06
N GLN A 232 18.90 8.45 -21.12
CA GLN A 232 20.33 8.27 -21.40
C GLN A 232 20.56 7.29 -22.54
N LYS A 233 19.84 6.17 -22.57
CA LYS A 233 19.97 5.18 -23.66
C LYS A 233 19.46 5.68 -25.01
N VAL A 234 18.32 6.39 -25.02
CA VAL A 234 17.81 7.01 -26.27
C VAL A 234 18.83 8.00 -26.83
N LEU A 235 19.50 8.79 -25.98
CA LEU A 235 20.56 9.70 -26.41
C LEU A 235 21.77 8.95 -26.98
N VAL A 236 22.20 7.86 -26.35
CA VAL A 236 23.29 7.00 -26.87
C VAL A 236 22.94 6.42 -28.24
N LEU A 237 21.71 5.91 -28.40
CA LEU A 237 21.24 5.37 -29.68
C LEU A 237 21.15 6.46 -30.76
N LYS A 238 20.58 7.62 -30.44
CA LYS A 238 20.51 8.77 -31.34
C LYS A 238 21.90 9.19 -31.81
N ASN A 239 22.86 9.30 -30.90
CA ASN A 239 24.22 9.70 -31.24
C ASN A 239 24.86 8.76 -32.25
N ARG A 240 24.61 7.44 -32.18
CA ARG A 240 25.11 6.48 -33.19
C ARG A 240 24.55 6.72 -34.58
N VAL A 241 23.24 6.95 -34.68
CA VAL A 241 22.58 7.25 -35.96
C VAL A 241 23.17 8.53 -36.57
N THR A 242 23.41 9.56 -35.77
CA THR A 242 24.01 10.82 -36.25
C THR A 242 25.52 10.77 -36.50
N SER A 243 26.26 9.93 -35.77
CA SER A 243 27.71 9.81 -35.92
C SER A 243 28.12 8.88 -37.05
N GLY A 244 27.17 8.17 -37.68
CA GLY A 244 27.47 7.29 -38.81
C GLY A 244 28.44 6.16 -38.45
N ASP A 245 28.55 5.80 -37.17
CA ASP A 245 29.38 4.69 -36.68
C ASP A 245 28.65 3.37 -36.94
N GLY A 246 28.34 3.16 -38.22
CA GLY A 246 27.98 1.87 -38.75
C GLY A 246 29.26 1.08 -38.82
N ASP A 247 29.41 0.16 -37.87
CA ASP A 247 30.23 -1.04 -37.99
C ASP A 247 31.64 -0.78 -38.54
N THR A 248 32.63 -0.69 -37.64
CA THR A 248 34.01 -1.01 -38.00
C THR A 248 33.99 -2.46 -38.51
N THR A 249 33.90 -2.58 -39.83
CA THR A 249 33.99 -3.81 -40.60
C THR A 249 35.21 -4.61 -40.14
N THR A 250 34.99 -5.55 -39.24
CA THR A 250 35.82 -6.74 -39.20
C THR A 250 35.43 -7.54 -40.43
N ARG A 251 36.34 -7.54 -41.42
CA ARG A 251 36.34 -8.45 -42.54
C ARG A 251 36.38 -9.88 -42.00
N ASP A 252 35.23 -10.47 -41.70
CA ASP A 252 34.98 -11.90 -41.82
C ASP A 252 33.48 -12.16 -41.80
N GLY A 253 33.01 -12.77 -42.89
CA GLY A 253 31.59 -12.90 -43.25
C GLY A 253 30.84 -13.93 -42.43
N ALA A 254 30.51 -13.61 -41.19
CA ALA A 254 29.54 -14.35 -40.39
C ALA A 254 28.56 -13.37 -39.73
N ARG A 255 27.55 -12.91 -40.49
CA ARG A 255 26.37 -12.27 -39.91
C ARG A 255 25.60 -13.33 -39.10
N SER A 256 25.83 -13.36 -37.79
CA SER A 256 24.89 -13.98 -36.86
C SER A 256 23.88 -12.92 -36.42
N PRO A 257 22.56 -13.11 -36.62
CA PRO A 257 21.51 -12.20 -36.15
C PRO A 257 21.21 -12.44 -34.68
N THR A 258 22.25 -12.57 -33.85
CA THR A 258 22.09 -12.78 -32.41
C THR A 258 21.86 -11.44 -31.74
N MET A 259 20.62 -11.24 -31.29
CA MET A 259 20.16 -10.13 -30.43
C MET A 259 21.28 -9.73 -29.46
N THR A 260 21.78 -8.49 -29.57
CA THR A 260 22.92 -8.07 -28.76
C THR A 260 22.47 -7.90 -27.31
N GLU A 261 23.37 -8.09 -26.34
CA GLU A 261 23.09 -7.87 -24.91
C GLU A 261 22.44 -6.49 -24.66
N ARG A 262 22.80 -5.49 -25.46
CA ARG A 262 22.24 -4.13 -25.39
C ARG A 262 20.79 -4.05 -25.88
N ASP A 263 20.40 -4.85 -26.87
CA ASP A 263 19.01 -4.96 -27.34
C ASP A 263 18.15 -5.60 -26.26
N CYS A 264 18.67 -6.63 -25.59
CA CYS A 264 18.02 -7.25 -24.43
C CYS A 264 17.76 -6.23 -23.32
N GLU A 265 18.75 -5.40 -22.98
CA GLU A 265 18.58 -4.38 -21.94
C GLU A 265 17.61 -3.25 -22.35
N ALA A 266 17.58 -2.85 -23.62
CA ALA A 266 16.63 -1.85 -24.12
C ALA A 266 15.20 -2.40 -24.06
N ILE A 267 15.00 -3.64 -24.51
CA ILE A 267 13.72 -4.35 -24.39
C ILE A 267 13.30 -4.46 -22.91
N GLN A 268 14.22 -4.79 -22.00
CA GLN A 268 13.92 -4.86 -20.57
C GLN A 268 13.47 -3.51 -20.01
N LEU A 269 14.14 -2.41 -20.35
CA LEU A 269 13.73 -1.06 -19.91
C LEU A 269 12.37 -0.66 -20.47
N TRP A 270 12.06 -1.07 -21.71
CA TRP A 270 10.74 -0.84 -22.30
C TRP A 270 9.65 -1.64 -21.58
N LEU A 271 9.90 -2.93 -21.32
CA LEU A 271 8.98 -3.78 -20.56
C LEU A 271 8.74 -3.21 -19.17
N ASP A 272 9.80 -2.81 -18.48
CA ASP A 272 9.75 -2.16 -17.18
C ASP A 272 8.91 -0.88 -17.19
N MET A 273 9.10 -0.04 -18.21
CA MET A 273 8.39 1.23 -18.35
C MET A 273 6.91 1.03 -18.71
N SER A 274 6.62 0.02 -19.52
CA SER A 274 5.25 -0.42 -19.81
C SER A 274 4.56 -0.95 -18.55
N SER A 275 5.27 -1.74 -17.73
CA SER A 275 4.78 -2.23 -16.43
C SER A 275 4.45 -1.07 -15.48
N LEU A 276 5.34 -0.07 -15.38
CA LEU A 276 5.09 1.14 -14.60
C LEU A 276 3.89 1.95 -15.08
N LYS A 277 3.67 2.03 -16.41
CA LYS A 277 2.47 2.66 -16.97
C LYS A 277 1.20 1.95 -16.50
N SER A 278 1.21 0.63 -16.50
CA SER A 278 0.09 -0.19 -15.99
C SER A 278 -0.11 0.03 -14.49
N GLY A 279 0.97 0.08 -13.71
CA GLY A 279 0.93 0.43 -12.29
C GLY A 279 0.29 1.79 -12.01
N PHE A 280 0.68 2.83 -12.77
CA PHE A 280 0.05 4.14 -12.66
C PHE A 280 -1.45 4.14 -12.99
N LYS A 281 -1.85 3.42 -14.04
CA LYS A 281 -3.27 3.30 -14.41
C LYS A 281 -4.07 2.61 -13.32
N SER A 282 -3.55 1.51 -12.78
CA SER A 282 -4.22 0.82 -11.67
C SER A 282 -4.32 1.70 -10.44
N LEU A 283 -3.26 2.42 -10.06
CA LEU A 283 -3.33 3.33 -8.91
C LEU A 283 -4.34 4.45 -9.16
N LEU A 284 -4.42 4.98 -10.38
CA LEU A 284 -5.42 5.98 -10.76
C LEU A 284 -6.86 5.45 -10.64
N GLU A 285 -7.10 4.20 -11.03
CA GLU A 285 -8.39 3.52 -10.86
C GLU A 285 -8.73 3.35 -9.38
N GLN A 286 -7.77 2.96 -8.55
CA GLN A 286 -7.98 2.85 -7.09
C GLN A 286 -8.26 4.20 -6.44
N LEU A 287 -7.59 5.28 -6.87
CA LEU A 287 -7.88 6.64 -6.40
C LEU A 287 -9.29 7.09 -6.78
N ALA A 288 -9.73 6.80 -8.01
CA ALA A 288 -11.09 7.12 -8.46
C ALA A 288 -12.15 6.34 -7.67
N SER A 289 -11.92 5.04 -7.45
CA SER A 289 -12.79 4.21 -6.61
C SER A 289 -12.85 4.73 -5.17
N MET A 290 -11.71 5.10 -4.58
CA MET A 290 -11.67 5.67 -3.23
C MET A 290 -12.42 7.00 -3.12
N LYS A 291 -12.36 7.84 -4.16
CA LYS A 291 -13.13 9.08 -4.22
C LYS A 291 -14.64 8.81 -4.27
N GLY A 292 -15.08 7.82 -5.05
CA GLY A 292 -16.48 7.39 -5.03
C GLY A 292 -16.93 6.91 -3.64
N HIS A 293 -16.10 6.12 -2.96
CA HIS A 293 -16.39 5.70 -1.58
C HIS A 293 -16.39 6.85 -0.57
N LEU A 294 -15.57 7.88 -0.77
CA LEU A 294 -15.62 9.10 0.04
C LEU A 294 -17.00 9.77 -0.07
N GLU A 295 -17.54 9.87 -1.28
CA GLU A 295 -18.87 10.44 -1.53
C GLU A 295 -19.97 9.59 -0.85
N GLU A 296 -19.85 8.26 -0.86
CA GLU A 296 -20.77 7.35 -0.15
C GLU A 296 -20.70 7.49 1.38
N VAL A 297 -19.50 7.67 1.94
CA VAL A 297 -19.28 7.84 3.39
C VAL A 297 -19.78 9.20 3.87
N SER A 298 -19.75 10.21 3.00
CA SER A 298 -20.28 11.55 3.26
C SER A 298 -21.80 11.66 3.11
N ASP A 299 -22.50 10.64 2.58
CA ASP A 299 -23.95 10.72 2.35
C ASP A 299 -24.74 10.75 3.68
N PRO A 300 -25.46 11.86 3.98
CA PRO A 300 -26.22 12.02 5.22
C PRO A 300 -27.37 11.03 5.38
N GLN A 301 -27.84 10.37 4.31
CA GLN A 301 -28.88 9.34 4.41
C GLN A 301 -28.41 8.06 5.13
N SER A 302 -27.10 7.89 5.31
CA SER A 302 -26.51 6.72 5.98
C SER A 302 -26.46 6.81 7.51
N LYS A 303 -26.84 7.95 8.13
CA LYS A 303 -26.60 8.23 9.55
C LYS A 303 -27.86 8.75 10.27
N SER A 304 -28.55 7.90 11.03
CA SER A 304 -29.72 8.25 11.86
C SER A 304 -29.36 8.36 13.34
N GLY A 305 -29.15 9.57 13.88
CA GLY A 305 -28.99 9.79 15.33
C GLY A 305 -28.76 11.26 15.72
N ALA A 306 -29.48 11.74 16.73
CA ALA A 306 -29.50 13.14 17.19
C ALA A 306 -28.20 13.61 17.91
N ASP A 307 -27.30 12.68 18.26
CA ASP A 307 -26.01 12.96 18.93
C ASP A 307 -24.82 12.99 17.92
N GLY A 308 -25.12 12.85 16.62
CA GLY A 308 -24.12 12.66 15.54
C GLY A 308 -23.78 13.90 14.71
N GLN A 309 -24.34 15.07 15.05
CA GLN A 309 -24.28 16.25 14.18
C GLN A 309 -22.89 16.93 14.20
N GLU A 310 -22.27 17.13 15.37
CA GLU A 310 -20.89 17.67 15.45
C GLU A 310 -19.83 16.71 14.89
N ILE A 311 -20.04 15.39 15.02
CA ILE A 311 -19.15 14.38 14.44
C ILE A 311 -19.24 14.41 12.92
N ASN A 312 -20.43 14.59 12.37
CA ASN A 312 -20.65 14.71 10.93
C ASN A 312 -19.98 15.95 10.35
N ASP A 313 -20.11 17.12 10.97
CA ASP A 313 -19.53 18.36 10.44
C ASP A 313 -18.00 18.27 10.33
N ARG A 314 -17.35 17.62 11.31
CA ARG A 314 -15.89 17.38 11.27
C ARG A 314 -15.48 16.30 10.28
N GLU A 315 -16.23 15.18 10.22
CA GLU A 315 -15.97 14.14 9.21
C GLU A 315 -16.16 14.65 7.79
N GLU A 316 -17.13 15.55 7.56
CA GLU A 316 -17.33 16.22 6.28
C GLU A 316 -16.14 17.12 5.94
N HIS A 317 -15.67 17.93 6.89
CA HIS A 317 -14.48 18.78 6.69
C HIS A 317 -13.22 17.96 6.38
N ASP A 318 -12.96 16.90 7.15
CA ASP A 318 -11.86 15.98 6.91
C ASP A 318 -12.00 15.25 5.56
N GLY A 319 -13.24 14.93 5.19
CA GLY A 319 -13.60 14.35 3.90
C GLY A 319 -13.22 15.26 2.74
N ILE A 320 -13.50 16.57 2.84
CA ILE A 320 -13.10 17.56 1.81
C ILE A 320 -11.58 17.54 1.63
N TYR A 321 -10.81 17.57 2.72
CA TYR A 321 -9.35 17.50 2.66
C TYR A 321 -8.86 16.23 1.96
N ILE A 322 -9.42 15.08 2.33
CA ILE A 322 -9.08 13.79 1.71
C ILE A 322 -9.43 13.82 0.22
N GLY A 323 -10.61 14.32 -0.14
CA GLY A 323 -11.06 14.44 -1.53
C GLY A 323 -10.14 15.31 -2.38
N LEU A 324 -9.74 16.48 -1.86
CA LEU A 324 -8.75 17.36 -2.51
C LEU A 324 -7.43 16.63 -2.73
N ARG A 325 -6.93 15.95 -1.70
CA ARG A 325 -5.67 15.23 -1.77
C ARG A 325 -5.70 14.06 -2.76
N LEU A 326 -6.80 13.32 -2.82
CA LEU A 326 -7.01 12.26 -3.82
C LEU A 326 -6.98 12.85 -5.23
N ASN A 327 -7.67 13.98 -5.47
CA ASN A 327 -7.69 14.64 -6.77
C ASN A 327 -6.30 15.13 -7.20
N GLU A 328 -5.52 15.73 -6.29
CA GLU A 328 -4.14 16.14 -6.55
C GLU A 328 -3.28 14.96 -7.03
N MET A 329 -3.36 13.83 -6.32
CA MET A 329 -2.64 12.61 -6.70
C MET A 329 -3.10 12.10 -8.08
N MET A 330 -4.39 12.13 -8.37
CA MET A 330 -4.91 11.73 -9.69
C MET A 330 -4.36 12.62 -10.82
N VAL A 331 -4.29 13.94 -10.61
CA VAL A 331 -3.73 14.88 -11.60
C VAL A 331 -2.24 14.61 -11.83
N GLU A 332 -1.48 14.40 -10.76
CA GLU A 332 -0.06 14.05 -10.83
C GLU A 332 0.15 12.75 -11.61
N LEU A 333 -0.60 11.69 -11.29
CA LEU A 333 -0.49 10.40 -11.98
C LEU A 333 -0.85 10.49 -13.46
N LYS A 334 -1.89 11.24 -13.83
CA LYS A 334 -2.24 11.50 -15.24
C LYS A 334 -1.09 12.17 -15.99
N SER A 335 -0.40 13.12 -15.35
CA SER A 335 0.79 13.76 -15.92
C SER A 335 1.93 12.76 -16.12
N LYS A 336 2.21 11.89 -15.14
CA LYS A 336 3.24 10.85 -15.25
C LYS A 336 2.92 9.80 -16.32
N ILE A 337 1.65 9.40 -16.47
CA ILE A 337 1.21 8.49 -17.54
C ILE A 337 1.51 9.09 -18.93
N ARG A 338 1.18 10.36 -19.16
CA ARG A 338 1.48 11.04 -20.43
C ARG A 338 2.98 11.08 -20.71
N ARG A 339 3.80 11.41 -19.70
CA ARG A 339 5.26 11.39 -19.84
C ARG A 339 5.78 9.99 -20.15
N CYS A 340 5.20 8.95 -19.54
CA CYS A 340 5.53 7.56 -19.84
C CYS A 340 5.23 7.21 -21.31
N GLU A 341 4.09 7.63 -21.84
CA GLU A 341 3.71 7.45 -23.24
C GLU A 341 4.67 8.13 -24.21
N THR A 342 5.07 9.37 -23.93
CA THR A 342 6.07 10.08 -24.74
C THR A 342 7.39 9.33 -24.80
N LEU A 343 7.88 8.81 -23.65
CA LEU A 343 9.14 8.10 -23.57
C LEU A 343 9.10 6.75 -24.30
N LEU A 344 8.02 5.98 -24.11
CA LEU A 344 7.80 4.72 -24.81
C LEU A 344 7.71 4.91 -26.34
N GLY A 345 7.03 5.98 -26.79
CA GLY A 345 6.95 6.35 -28.19
C GLY A 345 8.32 6.73 -28.78
N GLY A 346 9.08 7.59 -28.09
CA GLY A 346 10.41 8.02 -28.54
C GLY A 346 11.42 6.88 -28.62
N MET A 347 11.37 5.93 -27.68
CA MET A 347 12.21 4.73 -27.74
C MET A 347 11.85 3.86 -28.95
N THR A 348 10.57 3.60 -29.18
CA THR A 348 10.09 2.77 -30.31
C THR A 348 10.57 3.35 -31.65
N MET A 349 10.44 4.67 -31.83
CA MET A 349 10.92 5.36 -33.03
C MET A 349 12.45 5.23 -33.20
N THR A 350 13.20 5.41 -32.12
CA THR A 350 14.67 5.36 -32.16
C THR A 350 15.17 3.95 -32.48
N THR A 351 14.58 2.91 -31.90
CA THR A 351 14.91 1.51 -32.21
C THR A 351 14.58 1.15 -33.65
N GLN A 352 13.47 1.65 -34.20
CA GLN A 352 13.13 1.45 -35.61
C GLN A 352 14.16 2.12 -36.53
N MET A 353 14.61 3.35 -36.22
CA MET A 353 15.61 4.07 -37.01
C MET A 353 17.01 3.45 -36.99
N VAL A 354 17.36 2.71 -35.93
CA VAL A 354 18.65 2.00 -35.83
C VAL A 354 18.66 0.70 -36.64
N ASN A 355 17.48 0.09 -36.84
CA ASN A 355 17.33 -1.18 -37.55
C ASN A 355 16.91 -1.03 -39.02
N SER A 356 16.65 0.20 -39.48
CA SER A 356 16.39 0.58 -40.88
C SER A 356 17.66 1.03 -41.56
#